data_AF-R9A0V6-F1
#
_entry.id   AF-R9A0V6-F1
#
_cell.length_a   1.000
_cell.length_b   1.000
_cell.length_c   1.000
_cell.angle_alpha   90.00
_cell.angle_beta   90.00
_cell.angle_gamma   90.00
#
_symmetry.space_group_name_H-M   'P 1'
#
loop_
_entity.id
_entity.type
_entity.pdbx_description
1 polymer ?
#
loop_
_entity_poly.entity_id
_entity_poly.type
_entity_poly.pdbx_seq_one_letter_code
_entity_poly.pdbx_strand_id
1 'polypeptide(L)'
;MKKIILSLSLLFFLFCKGSSIEKSVVIERIQAASSADGTSPINVFKSGKYWKPETSLDGITIFFSNGAQWNQPGKTDGRAFFSELSIECKDKKGYVALYKDGSYATNFDCSKTEIQKIRSNGVHVIYLLPDSGNGIESVSFFQDGKKLEVTYPEPIQGEVKASSTLPNYPAYSLFDGSIDFAWVEGAKTDGVGETFQINLEDEIDLSGIEIFNGYQRLDSLFHKNGSVTELQVSNGSDSFTLKVEDKQGGQRIFFPKTISGKNFTFKIQKVRPGNTWSDTVIAEIILLGEKGKRFTVIDQNAEKFKESILSKTDGTILSSLVNKAVFGDMPEGRLDYVFRSNGSFVIWKDDTVEKRVLDGNWVLLDANSSEAKIKIFGRDHKVVTTSLDADSPYSQTTEEESTLIFSDTLTITPATIGGLQLVGNKVQISN
;
A
#
# COMPACT_ATOMS: atom_id res chain seq x y z
N MET A 1 28.38 -41.50 -27.02
CA MET A 1 28.24 -40.85 -25.70
C MET A 1 26.97 -40.03 -25.71
N LYS A 2 26.07 -40.31 -24.76
CA LYS A 2 24.65 -39.92 -24.76
C LYS A 2 24.51 -38.40 -24.62
N LYS A 3 23.87 -37.75 -25.60
CA LYS A 3 23.27 -36.42 -25.43
C LYS A 3 22.10 -36.58 -24.46
N ILE A 4 22.23 -36.00 -23.28
CA ILE A 4 21.12 -35.83 -22.33
C ILE A 4 20.20 -34.80 -22.98
N ILE A 5 19.11 -35.27 -23.59
CA ILE A 5 17.98 -34.44 -23.97
C ILE A 5 17.32 -34.08 -22.64
N LEU A 6 17.62 -32.89 -22.12
CA LEU A 6 16.89 -32.28 -21.04
C LEU A 6 15.50 -31.97 -21.61
N SER A 7 14.54 -32.89 -21.43
CA SER A 7 13.15 -32.60 -21.78
C SER A 7 12.70 -31.48 -20.85
N LEU A 8 12.63 -30.28 -21.38
CA LEU A 8 11.88 -29.18 -20.80
C LEU A 8 10.41 -29.64 -20.80
N SER A 9 10.01 -30.40 -19.78
CA SER A 9 8.60 -30.62 -19.49
C SER A 9 8.05 -29.27 -19.08
N LEU A 10 7.60 -28.51 -20.07
CA LEU A 10 6.72 -27.38 -19.90
C LEU A 10 5.48 -27.95 -19.21
N LEU A 11 5.43 -27.81 -17.88
CA LEU A 11 4.33 -28.28 -17.06
C LEU A 11 3.13 -27.36 -17.32
N PHE A 12 2.48 -27.55 -18.47
CA PHE A 12 1.29 -26.80 -18.92
C PHE A 12 0.00 -27.26 -18.23
N PHE A 13 0.10 -27.82 -17.02
CA PHE A 13 -1.00 -28.51 -16.34
C PHE A 13 -1.38 -27.91 -14.98
N LEU A 14 -1.21 -26.60 -14.77
CA LEU A 14 -1.67 -25.96 -13.53
C LEU A 14 -2.86 -25.01 -13.66
N PHE A 15 -3.29 -24.65 -14.87
CA PHE A 15 -4.47 -23.80 -15.02
C PHE A 15 -5.26 -24.22 -16.27
N CYS A 16 -6.43 -24.84 -16.06
CA CYS A 16 -7.40 -25.00 -17.14
C CYS A 16 -7.74 -23.62 -17.70
N LYS A 17 -7.54 -23.42 -19.01
CA LYS A 17 -8.13 -22.29 -19.75
C LYS A 17 -9.64 -22.24 -19.44
N GLY A 18 -10.17 -21.07 -19.11
CA GLY A 18 -11.59 -20.90 -18.75
C GLY A 18 -11.88 -21.00 -17.25
N SER A 19 -10.89 -20.78 -16.40
CA SER A 19 -11.11 -20.60 -14.96
C SER A 19 -11.99 -19.38 -14.66
N SER A 20 -12.78 -19.41 -13.58
CA SER A 20 -13.70 -18.32 -13.21
C SER A 20 -12.99 -16.98 -13.00
N ILE A 21 -11.69 -17.00 -12.64
CA ILE A 21 -10.87 -15.81 -12.41
C ILE A 21 -10.61 -14.99 -13.69
N GLU A 22 -10.65 -15.61 -14.88
CA GLU A 22 -10.48 -14.90 -16.16
C GLU A 22 -11.63 -13.93 -16.45
N LYS A 23 -12.78 -14.13 -15.78
CA LYS A 23 -14.00 -13.34 -15.92
C LYS A 23 -14.34 -12.57 -14.64
N SER A 24 -13.53 -12.71 -13.59
CA SER A 24 -13.74 -12.00 -12.32
C SER A 24 -13.03 -10.64 -12.34
N VAL A 25 -13.44 -9.77 -11.42
CA VAL A 25 -12.66 -8.60 -11.04
C VAL A 25 -11.53 -9.08 -10.13
N VAL A 26 -10.30 -9.08 -10.63
CA VAL A 26 -9.13 -9.45 -9.84
C VAL A 26 -8.56 -8.21 -9.17
N ILE A 27 -8.56 -8.20 -7.85
CA ILE A 27 -7.95 -7.16 -7.02
C ILE A 27 -6.50 -7.53 -6.81
N GLU A 28 -5.56 -6.80 -7.39
CA GLU A 28 -4.13 -7.02 -7.20
C GLU A 28 -3.76 -6.90 -5.72
N ARG A 29 -4.04 -5.75 -5.12
CA ARG A 29 -3.77 -5.42 -3.72
C ARG A 29 -4.77 -4.37 -3.23
N ILE A 30 -4.94 -4.28 -1.92
CA ILE A 30 -5.80 -3.29 -1.28
C ILE A 30 -4.96 -2.60 -0.23
N GLN A 31 -4.94 -1.27 -0.28
CA GLN A 31 -4.22 -0.44 0.67
C GLN A 31 -5.24 0.46 1.38
N ALA A 32 -5.10 0.61 2.69
CA ALA A 32 -5.85 1.60 3.44
C ALA A 32 -4.88 2.53 4.15
N ALA A 33 -5.20 3.82 4.18
CA ALA A 33 -4.39 4.77 4.95
C ALA A 33 -4.40 4.42 6.45
N SER A 34 -5.55 3.96 6.94
CA SER A 34 -5.74 3.44 8.30
C SER A 34 -6.84 2.38 8.33
N SER A 35 -6.98 1.70 9.46
CA SER A 35 -8.08 0.78 9.73
C SER A 35 -8.35 0.76 11.22
N ALA A 36 -9.59 1.06 11.61
CA ALA A 36 -10.02 0.91 12.98
C ALA A 36 -9.96 -0.56 13.40
N ASP A 37 -9.78 -0.81 14.70
CA ASP A 37 -9.51 -2.14 15.23
C ASP A 37 -10.57 -3.17 14.78
N GLY A 38 -10.08 -4.31 14.29
CA GLY A 38 -10.93 -5.39 13.76
C GLY A 38 -11.52 -5.15 12.36
N THR A 39 -11.23 -4.01 11.71
CA THR A 39 -11.83 -3.64 10.40
C THR A 39 -10.78 -3.57 9.28
N SER A 40 -10.37 -4.71 8.74
CA SER A 40 -9.43 -4.78 7.61
C SER A 40 -10.06 -4.24 6.31
N PRO A 41 -9.31 -3.56 5.41
CA PRO A 41 -9.85 -3.05 4.15
C PRO A 41 -10.39 -4.14 3.23
N ILE A 42 -9.90 -5.37 3.34
CA ILE A 42 -10.42 -6.50 2.58
C ILE A 42 -11.85 -6.89 2.95
N ASN A 43 -12.33 -6.45 4.12
CA ASN A 43 -13.68 -6.76 4.58
C ASN A 43 -14.77 -6.21 3.66
N VAL A 44 -14.47 -5.21 2.82
CA VAL A 44 -15.44 -4.69 1.82
C VAL A 44 -15.84 -5.73 0.77
N PHE A 45 -15.16 -6.88 0.72
CA PHE A 45 -15.51 -8.02 -0.13
C PHE A 45 -15.97 -9.25 0.66
N LYS A 46 -16.18 -9.13 1.97
CA LYS A 46 -16.56 -10.23 2.88
C LYS A 46 -17.92 -9.96 3.48
N SER A 47 -18.90 -10.81 3.16
CA SER A 47 -20.26 -10.69 3.70
C SER A 47 -20.27 -10.63 5.24
N GLY A 48 -21.03 -9.69 5.80
CA GLY A 48 -21.17 -9.48 7.24
C GLY A 48 -19.98 -8.76 7.90
N LYS A 49 -18.96 -8.35 7.15
CA LYS A 49 -17.86 -7.53 7.63
C LYS A 49 -17.86 -6.14 6.98
N TYR A 50 -17.06 -5.24 7.51
CA TYR A 50 -16.86 -3.90 6.95
C TYR A 50 -15.44 -3.41 7.24
N TRP A 51 -15.00 -2.42 6.48
CA TRP A 51 -13.82 -1.61 6.78
C TRP A 51 -14.26 -0.29 7.39
N LYS A 52 -13.51 0.25 8.35
CA LYS A 52 -13.73 1.58 8.90
C LYS A 52 -12.39 2.32 9.03
N PRO A 53 -12.30 3.56 8.54
CA PRO A 53 -11.10 4.36 8.75
C PRO A 53 -10.96 4.79 10.21
N GLU A 54 -9.73 5.07 10.65
CA GLU A 54 -9.47 5.73 11.93
C GLU A 54 -9.86 7.22 11.89
N THR A 55 -9.71 7.89 10.74
CA THR A 55 -10.01 9.32 10.59
C THR A 55 -10.77 9.64 9.30
N SER A 56 -11.36 10.83 9.21
CA SER A 56 -12.06 11.31 8.00
C SER A 56 -11.15 11.66 6.83
N LEU A 57 -9.82 11.63 7.00
CA LEU A 57 -8.84 11.81 5.91
C LEU A 57 -8.39 10.47 5.32
N ASP A 58 -8.94 9.35 5.79
CA ASP A 58 -8.47 8.02 5.42
C ASP A 58 -9.45 7.34 4.47
N GLY A 59 -8.90 6.82 3.37
CA GLY A 59 -9.63 6.03 2.38
C GLY A 59 -8.99 4.66 2.13
N ILE A 60 -9.64 3.89 1.25
CA ILE A 60 -9.10 2.66 0.68
C ILE A 60 -8.76 2.83 -0.78
N THR A 61 -7.61 2.32 -1.18
CA THR A 61 -7.17 2.21 -2.56
C THR A 61 -7.22 0.74 -2.97
N ILE A 62 -7.94 0.46 -4.06
CA ILE A 62 -8.11 -0.88 -4.61
C ILE A 62 -7.41 -0.90 -5.97
N PHE A 63 -6.34 -1.68 -6.07
CA PHE A 63 -5.56 -1.87 -7.28
C PHE A 63 -6.03 -3.11 -8.00
N PHE A 64 -6.18 -3.04 -9.32
CA PHE A 64 -6.72 -4.15 -10.12
C PHE A 64 -5.63 -4.89 -10.87
N SER A 65 -5.86 -6.19 -11.10
CA SER A 65 -5.09 -7.03 -12.01
C SER A 65 -5.92 -7.39 -13.25
N ASN A 66 -5.25 -7.82 -14.32
CA ASN A 66 -5.95 -8.37 -15.49
C ASN A 66 -6.27 -9.85 -15.26
N GLY A 67 -7.54 -10.16 -14.96
CA GLY A 67 -8.00 -11.54 -14.73
C GLY A 67 -7.71 -12.48 -15.90
N ALA A 68 -7.79 -12.00 -17.15
CA ALA A 68 -7.49 -12.81 -18.34
C ALA A 68 -6.00 -13.19 -18.46
N GLN A 69 -5.11 -12.51 -17.74
CA GLN A 69 -3.67 -12.78 -17.71
C GLN A 69 -3.21 -13.31 -16.33
N TRP A 70 -4.14 -13.71 -15.48
CA TRP A 70 -3.86 -14.16 -14.12
C TRP A 70 -2.85 -15.34 -14.06
N ASN A 71 -2.93 -16.27 -15.00
CA ASN A 71 -2.06 -17.45 -15.03
C ASN A 71 -0.73 -17.22 -15.76
N GLN A 72 -0.46 -16.01 -16.24
CA GLN A 72 0.79 -15.69 -16.94
C GLN A 72 1.84 -15.18 -15.93
N PRO A 73 3.09 -15.67 -16.01
CA PRO A 73 4.20 -15.06 -15.28
C PRO A 73 4.58 -13.70 -15.89
N GLY A 74 5.28 -12.88 -15.12
CA GLY A 74 5.76 -11.55 -15.54
C GLY A 74 4.98 -10.40 -14.92
N LYS A 75 5.07 -9.21 -15.53
CA LYS A 75 4.46 -7.98 -15.01
C LYS A 75 2.94 -8.09 -14.97
N THR A 76 2.33 -7.70 -13.87
CA THR A 76 0.89 -7.84 -13.62
C THR A 76 0.04 -6.65 -14.06
N ASP A 77 0.65 -5.66 -14.75
CA ASP A 77 0.11 -4.32 -15.07
C ASP A 77 -1.37 -4.33 -15.45
N GLY A 78 -2.17 -4.11 -14.41
CA GLY A 78 -3.46 -4.74 -14.31
C GLY A 78 -4.60 -3.78 -14.54
N ARG A 79 -5.54 -4.14 -15.41
CA ARG A 79 -6.81 -3.44 -15.54
C ARG A 79 -7.94 -4.42 -15.33
N ALA A 80 -8.92 -4.03 -14.52
CA ALA A 80 -10.20 -4.71 -14.45
C ALA A 80 -11.22 -4.05 -15.39
N PHE A 81 -12.11 -4.88 -15.93
CA PHE A 81 -13.15 -4.45 -16.87
C PHE A 81 -14.52 -4.63 -16.22
N PHE A 82 -15.14 -3.52 -15.86
CA PHE A 82 -16.50 -3.39 -15.36
C PHE A 82 -17.05 -2.04 -15.81
N SER A 83 -18.37 -1.92 -15.94
CA SER A 83 -19.05 -0.69 -16.40
C SER A 83 -19.85 0.01 -15.31
N GLU A 84 -20.01 -0.65 -14.15
CA GLU A 84 -20.93 -0.27 -13.10
C GLU A 84 -20.36 -0.68 -11.73
N LEU A 85 -20.64 0.12 -10.70
CA LEU A 85 -20.18 -0.11 -9.33
C LEU A 85 -21.25 0.29 -8.31
N SER A 86 -21.30 -0.42 -7.20
CA SER A 86 -22.12 -0.09 -6.04
C SER A 86 -21.25 -0.08 -4.79
N ILE A 87 -21.46 0.91 -3.93
CA ILE A 87 -20.85 1.01 -2.61
C ILE A 87 -21.95 0.99 -1.56
N GLU A 88 -21.77 0.14 -0.56
CA GLU A 88 -22.66 0.10 0.60
C GLU A 88 -21.88 0.58 1.82
N CYS A 89 -22.41 1.61 2.48
CA CYS A 89 -21.81 2.15 3.71
C CYS A 89 -22.42 1.50 4.95
N LYS A 90 -21.63 1.42 6.03
CA LYS A 90 -22.03 0.84 7.30
C LYS A 90 -23.10 1.68 8.01
N ASP A 91 -22.88 2.99 8.09
CA ASP A 91 -23.70 3.90 8.90
C ASP A 91 -24.90 4.49 8.13
N LYS A 92 -25.07 4.13 6.84
CA LYS A 92 -26.14 4.58 5.94
C LYS A 92 -26.37 6.10 5.89
N LYS A 93 -25.30 6.88 6.02
CA LYS A 93 -25.31 8.35 6.04
C LYS A 93 -24.04 8.92 5.41
N GLY A 94 -24.07 10.17 4.96
CA GLY A 94 -22.93 10.82 4.32
C GLY A 94 -22.69 10.33 2.89
N TYR A 95 -21.46 10.43 2.41
CA TYR A 95 -21.08 9.96 1.08
C TYR A 95 -19.73 9.24 1.07
N VAL A 96 -19.45 8.52 -0.02
CA VAL A 96 -18.10 8.03 -0.35
C VAL A 96 -17.68 8.66 -1.67
N ALA A 97 -16.62 9.46 -1.65
CA ALA A 97 -16.02 9.99 -2.86
C ALA A 97 -15.24 8.87 -3.57
N LEU A 98 -15.56 8.65 -4.84
CA LEU A 98 -14.86 7.73 -5.71
C LEU A 98 -13.92 8.53 -6.62
N TYR A 99 -12.64 8.18 -6.55
CA TYR A 99 -11.63 8.55 -7.52
C TYR A 99 -11.28 7.31 -8.33
N LYS A 100 -11.14 7.48 -9.64
CA LYS A 100 -10.80 6.42 -10.58
C LYS A 100 -9.58 6.85 -11.37
N ASP A 101 -8.53 6.02 -11.35
CA ASP A 101 -7.26 6.30 -12.02
C ASP A 101 -6.70 7.70 -11.67
N GLY A 102 -6.77 8.06 -10.38
CA GLY A 102 -6.29 9.34 -9.86
C GLY A 102 -7.23 10.54 -10.05
N SER A 103 -8.32 10.39 -10.81
CA SER A 103 -9.27 11.47 -11.08
C SER A 103 -10.56 11.30 -10.29
N TYR A 104 -11.11 12.40 -9.76
CA TYR A 104 -12.45 12.38 -9.17
C TYR A 104 -13.47 11.88 -10.20
N ALA A 105 -14.31 10.92 -9.80
CA ALA A 105 -15.33 10.35 -10.66
C ALA A 105 -16.74 10.76 -10.22
N THR A 106 -17.11 10.50 -8.97
CA THR A 106 -18.47 10.71 -8.44
C THR A 106 -18.51 10.54 -6.91
N ASN A 107 -19.63 10.91 -6.29
CA ASN A 107 -19.94 10.60 -4.90
C ASN A 107 -21.06 9.54 -4.82
N PHE A 108 -20.90 8.57 -3.94
CA PHE A 108 -21.94 7.61 -3.57
C PHE A 108 -22.67 8.10 -2.34
N ASP A 109 -23.97 8.36 -2.45
CA ASP A 109 -24.84 8.69 -1.32
C ASP A 109 -25.07 7.45 -0.45
N CYS A 110 -24.47 7.43 0.74
CA CYS A 110 -24.52 6.28 1.64
C CYS A 110 -25.92 5.99 2.18
N SER A 111 -26.87 6.94 2.07
CA SER A 111 -28.27 6.71 2.47
C SER A 111 -29.06 5.87 1.47
N LYS A 112 -28.47 5.59 0.31
CA LYS A 112 -29.08 4.85 -0.78
C LYS A 112 -28.18 3.71 -1.23
N THR A 113 -28.80 2.67 -1.78
CA THR A 113 -28.07 1.60 -2.47
C THR A 113 -28.22 1.84 -3.97
N GLU A 114 -27.27 2.59 -4.55
CA GLU A 114 -27.29 2.96 -5.96
C GLU A 114 -26.16 2.28 -6.73
N ILE A 115 -26.49 1.62 -7.84
CA ILE A 115 -25.52 1.19 -8.84
C ILE A 115 -25.24 2.42 -9.73
N GLN A 116 -23.99 2.87 -9.74
CA GLN A 116 -23.56 3.97 -10.60
C GLN A 116 -22.76 3.45 -11.79
N LYS A 117 -23.03 4.01 -12.96
CA LYS A 117 -22.26 3.74 -14.17
C LYS A 117 -20.91 4.45 -14.10
N ILE A 118 -19.86 3.75 -14.49
CA ILE A 118 -18.50 4.27 -14.56
C ILE A 118 -18.02 4.13 -16.01
N ARG A 119 -17.61 5.25 -16.62
CA ARG A 119 -16.94 5.20 -17.93
C ARG A 119 -15.62 4.44 -17.79
N SER A 120 -15.45 3.33 -18.49
CA SER A 120 -14.27 2.48 -18.35
C SER A 120 -13.85 1.87 -19.68
N ASN A 121 -12.56 2.05 -20.03
CA ASN A 121 -11.85 1.24 -21.02
C ASN A 121 -10.86 0.28 -20.31
N GLY A 122 -11.18 -0.09 -19.06
CA GLY A 122 -10.30 -0.77 -18.11
C GLY A 122 -9.84 0.17 -17.00
N VAL A 123 -10.15 -0.19 -15.76
CA VAL A 123 -9.80 0.56 -14.53
C VAL A 123 -8.56 -0.05 -13.91
N HIS A 124 -7.54 0.77 -13.64
CA HIS A 124 -6.31 0.33 -12.99
C HIS A 124 -6.42 0.43 -11.46
N VAL A 125 -7.00 1.53 -10.98
CA VAL A 125 -7.13 1.80 -9.55
C VAL A 125 -8.40 2.59 -9.24
N ILE A 126 -9.02 2.29 -8.10
CA ILE A 126 -10.00 3.17 -7.48
C ILE A 126 -9.54 3.57 -6.07
N TYR A 127 -9.84 4.79 -5.69
CA TYR A 127 -9.69 5.29 -4.32
C TYR A 127 -11.06 5.70 -3.80
N LEU A 128 -11.41 5.21 -2.62
CA LEU A 128 -12.69 5.43 -1.95
C LEU A 128 -12.44 6.17 -0.65
N LEU A 129 -12.92 7.42 -0.58
CA LEU A 129 -12.80 8.28 0.59
C LEU A 129 -14.19 8.49 1.22
N PRO A 130 -14.51 7.81 2.33
CA PRO A 130 -15.75 8.05 3.05
C PRO A 130 -15.72 9.41 3.76
N ASP A 131 -16.79 10.18 3.58
CA ASP A 131 -17.06 11.35 4.41
C ASP A 131 -17.22 10.94 5.87
N SER A 132 -16.75 11.78 6.79
CA SER A 132 -16.99 11.68 8.23
C SER A 132 -16.52 10.36 8.88
N GLY A 133 -15.58 9.64 8.24
CA GLY A 133 -15.07 8.36 8.75
C GLY A 133 -16.10 7.23 8.74
N ASN A 134 -17.13 7.31 7.89
CA ASN A 134 -18.11 6.25 7.72
C ASN A 134 -17.43 4.95 7.26
N GLY A 135 -17.90 3.81 7.78
CA GLY A 135 -17.40 2.50 7.33
C GLY A 135 -17.93 2.13 5.94
N ILE A 136 -17.15 1.38 5.16
CA ILE A 136 -17.57 0.74 3.91
C ILE A 136 -17.85 -0.74 4.19
N GLU A 137 -19.09 -1.15 3.97
CA GLU A 137 -19.57 -2.52 4.17
C GLU A 137 -19.35 -3.39 2.95
N SER A 138 -19.67 -2.88 1.75
CA SER A 138 -19.40 -3.62 0.52
C SER A 138 -19.03 -2.75 -0.67
N VAL A 139 -18.20 -3.30 -1.55
CA VAL A 139 -17.92 -2.76 -2.90
C VAL A 139 -18.24 -3.87 -3.90
N SER A 140 -19.15 -3.60 -4.83
CA SER A 140 -19.59 -4.56 -5.85
C SER A 140 -19.41 -3.99 -7.25
N PHE A 141 -18.97 -4.84 -8.18
CA PHE A 141 -18.71 -4.47 -9.56
C PHE A 141 -19.69 -5.19 -10.50
N PHE A 142 -20.08 -4.52 -11.58
CA PHE A 142 -21.05 -5.05 -12.53
C PHE A 142 -20.61 -4.79 -13.97
N GLN A 143 -21.01 -5.70 -14.85
CA GLN A 143 -20.88 -5.57 -16.30
C GLN A 143 -22.24 -5.89 -16.92
N ASP A 144 -22.79 -4.93 -17.66
CA ASP A 144 -24.09 -5.04 -18.33
C ASP A 144 -25.21 -5.48 -17.37
N GLY A 145 -25.26 -4.86 -16.18
CA GLY A 145 -26.23 -5.16 -15.12
C GLY A 145 -25.98 -6.47 -14.36
N LYS A 146 -24.97 -7.26 -14.71
CA LYS A 146 -24.63 -8.52 -14.02
C LYS A 146 -23.51 -8.28 -13.00
N LYS A 147 -23.74 -8.70 -11.76
CA LYS A 147 -22.70 -8.66 -10.72
C LYS A 147 -21.55 -9.58 -11.09
N LEU A 148 -20.33 -9.06 -10.99
CA LEU A 148 -19.10 -9.79 -11.24
C LEU A 148 -18.60 -10.41 -9.94
N GLU A 149 -18.03 -11.60 -10.06
CA GLU A 149 -17.24 -12.20 -8.98
C GLU A 149 -15.98 -11.37 -8.74
N VAL A 150 -15.51 -11.34 -7.50
CA VAL A 150 -14.30 -10.62 -7.10
C VAL A 150 -13.30 -11.61 -6.54
N THR A 151 -12.07 -11.57 -7.04
CA THR A 151 -10.95 -12.35 -6.50
C THR A 151 -9.93 -11.42 -5.90
N TYR A 152 -9.52 -11.66 -4.66
CA TYR A 152 -8.61 -10.79 -3.91
C TYR A 152 -7.62 -11.64 -3.09
N PRO A 153 -6.49 -11.08 -2.62
CA PRO A 153 -5.57 -11.79 -1.72
C PRO A 153 -6.25 -12.09 -0.38
N GLU A 154 -6.67 -13.32 -0.15
CA GLU A 154 -7.35 -13.72 1.09
C GLU A 154 -6.44 -13.52 2.31
N PRO A 155 -6.95 -12.95 3.41
CA PRO A 155 -6.14 -12.76 4.61
C PRO A 155 -5.90 -14.12 5.28
N ILE A 156 -4.63 -14.45 5.54
CA ILE A 156 -4.22 -15.63 6.29
C ILE A 156 -3.42 -15.22 7.53
N GLN A 157 -3.75 -15.78 8.70
CA GLN A 157 -3.02 -15.46 9.92
C GLN A 157 -1.63 -16.09 9.91
N GLY A 158 -0.62 -15.33 10.35
CA GLY A 158 0.74 -15.81 10.43
C GLY A 158 1.70 -14.77 11.01
N GLU A 159 2.98 -15.10 10.98
CA GLU A 159 4.07 -14.24 11.44
C GLU A 159 5.16 -14.20 10.37
N VAL A 160 5.69 -13.01 10.10
CA VAL A 160 6.77 -12.77 9.14
C VAL A 160 8.03 -12.36 9.90
N LYS A 161 9.08 -13.18 9.79
CA LYS A 161 10.39 -12.93 10.43
C LYS A 161 11.44 -12.68 9.38
N ALA A 162 12.29 -11.69 9.57
CA ALA A 162 13.48 -11.51 8.77
C ALA A 162 14.74 -11.83 9.58
N SER A 163 15.82 -12.25 8.93
CA SER A 163 17.14 -12.44 9.58
C SER A 163 17.68 -11.14 10.14
N SER A 164 17.40 -10.03 9.46
CA SER A 164 17.66 -8.67 9.92
C SER A 164 16.65 -7.71 9.32
N THR A 165 16.59 -6.49 9.87
CA THR A 165 15.71 -5.44 9.39
C THR A 165 16.31 -4.08 9.71
N LEU A 166 16.33 -3.17 8.74
CA LEU A 166 16.66 -1.78 8.98
C LEU A 166 15.59 -1.13 9.88
N PRO A 167 15.96 -0.28 10.86
CA PRO A 167 14.98 0.37 11.72
C PRO A 167 13.89 1.11 10.92
N ASN A 168 12.63 0.87 11.30
CA ASN A 168 11.41 1.40 10.65
C ASN A 168 11.03 0.76 9.30
N TYR A 169 11.66 -0.34 8.90
CA TYR A 169 11.33 -1.09 7.68
C TYR A 169 10.98 -2.55 7.99
N PRO A 170 9.97 -2.80 8.84
CA PRO A 170 9.66 -4.10 9.43
C PRO A 170 9.34 -5.18 8.40
N ALA A 171 9.59 -6.44 8.75
CA ALA A 171 9.29 -7.58 7.87
C ALA A 171 7.80 -7.73 7.53
N TYR A 172 6.89 -7.31 8.43
CA TYR A 172 5.45 -7.33 8.15
C TYR A 172 5.03 -6.38 7.02
N SER A 173 5.86 -5.39 6.64
CA SER A 173 5.58 -4.54 5.49
C SER A 173 5.68 -5.27 4.15
N LEU A 174 6.13 -6.53 4.13
CA LEU A 174 6.00 -7.38 2.94
C LEU A 174 4.54 -7.73 2.59
N PHE A 175 3.58 -7.47 3.50
CA PHE A 175 2.18 -7.87 3.35
C PHE A 175 1.20 -6.77 3.80
N ASP A 176 1.64 -5.51 3.79
CA ASP A 176 0.80 -4.38 4.23
C ASP A 176 -0.07 -3.79 3.10
N GLY A 177 0.07 -4.31 1.87
CA GLY A 177 -0.67 -3.90 0.69
C GLY A 177 -0.15 -2.62 0.05
N SER A 178 0.92 -2.02 0.61
CA SER A 178 1.52 -0.76 0.17
C SER A 178 2.87 -1.00 -0.48
N ILE A 179 3.03 -0.55 -1.72
CA ILE A 179 4.34 -0.55 -2.38
C ILE A 179 5.21 0.66 -1.97
N ASP A 180 4.64 1.57 -1.18
CA ASP A 180 5.31 2.74 -0.62
C ASP A 180 5.99 2.43 0.71
N PHE A 181 5.55 1.36 1.38
CA PHE A 181 6.22 0.77 2.52
C PHE A 181 6.97 -0.48 2.04
N ALA A 182 7.97 -0.89 2.80
CA ALA A 182 8.84 -1.98 2.37
C ALA A 182 9.52 -2.60 3.57
N TRP A 183 9.88 -3.88 3.40
CA TRP A 183 10.94 -4.46 4.19
C TRP A 183 12.30 -4.10 3.57
N VAL A 184 13.22 -3.68 4.43
CA VAL A 184 14.61 -3.41 4.07
C VAL A 184 15.46 -4.26 5.00
N GLU A 185 16.36 -5.06 4.43
CA GLU A 185 17.30 -5.84 5.23
C GLU A 185 18.23 -4.92 6.04
N GLY A 186 18.78 -5.42 7.14
CA GLY A 186 19.60 -4.64 8.09
C GLY A 186 21.06 -5.10 8.15
N ALA A 187 21.53 -5.87 7.17
CA ALA A 187 22.91 -6.32 7.10
C ALA A 187 23.85 -5.16 6.75
N LYS A 188 25.13 -5.34 7.05
CA LYS A 188 26.18 -4.38 6.65
C LYS A 188 26.63 -4.57 5.20
N THR A 189 26.15 -5.64 4.55
CA THR A 189 26.46 -6.02 3.16
C THR A 189 25.26 -5.70 2.27
N ASP A 190 25.27 -6.17 1.03
CA ASP A 190 24.22 -5.93 0.04
C ASP A 190 22.94 -6.79 0.23
N GLY A 191 22.78 -7.44 1.38
CA GLY A 191 21.64 -8.33 1.67
C GLY A 191 21.75 -9.76 1.11
N VAL A 192 22.82 -10.14 0.38
CA VAL A 192 22.98 -11.55 -0.04
C VAL A 192 23.10 -12.46 1.19
N GLY A 193 22.27 -13.51 1.21
CA GLY A 193 22.20 -14.46 2.32
C GLY A 193 21.12 -14.13 3.36
N GLU A 194 20.59 -12.90 3.36
CA GLU A 194 19.47 -12.53 4.21
C GLU A 194 18.21 -13.32 3.84
N THR A 195 17.33 -13.48 4.82
CA THR A 195 16.13 -14.31 4.72
C THR A 195 14.93 -13.60 5.28
N PHE A 196 13.76 -13.95 4.75
CA PHE A 196 12.49 -13.78 5.45
C PHE A 196 11.74 -15.12 5.49
N GLN A 197 11.02 -15.36 6.58
CA GLN A 197 10.29 -16.58 6.87
C GLN A 197 8.85 -16.22 7.15
N ILE A 198 7.95 -16.97 6.55
CA ILE A 198 6.51 -16.86 6.76
C ILE A 198 6.07 -18.10 7.52
N ASN A 199 5.50 -17.90 8.72
CA ASN A 199 4.96 -18.96 9.56
C ASN A 199 3.45 -18.76 9.67
N LEU A 200 2.68 -19.57 8.97
CA LEU A 200 1.23 -19.48 8.88
C LEU A 200 0.56 -20.31 9.99
N GLU A 201 -0.62 -19.89 10.42
CA GLU A 201 -1.45 -20.70 11.32
C GLU A 201 -2.09 -21.89 10.59
N ASP A 202 -2.46 -21.70 9.32
CA ASP A 202 -3.07 -22.68 8.45
C ASP A 202 -2.12 -23.15 7.34
N GLU A 203 -2.29 -24.41 6.93
CA GLU A 203 -1.51 -24.98 5.82
C GLU A 203 -2.04 -24.50 4.48
N ILE A 204 -1.13 -24.14 3.57
CA ILE A 204 -1.47 -23.80 2.19
C ILE A 204 -0.61 -24.59 1.19
N ASP A 205 -1.16 -24.77 0.00
CA ASP A 205 -0.44 -25.21 -1.18
C ASP A 205 0.12 -24.00 -1.92
N LEU A 206 1.41 -23.71 -1.75
CA LEU A 206 2.08 -22.56 -2.34
C LEU A 206 2.65 -22.92 -3.71
N SER A 207 2.12 -22.28 -4.74
CA SER A 207 2.46 -22.52 -6.16
C SER A 207 3.25 -21.39 -6.80
N GLY A 208 3.44 -20.27 -6.09
CA GLY A 208 4.11 -19.09 -6.61
C GLY A 208 4.09 -17.91 -5.64
N ILE A 209 4.70 -16.82 -6.08
CA ILE A 209 4.58 -15.50 -5.45
C ILE A 209 4.33 -14.44 -6.53
N GLU A 210 3.71 -13.35 -6.13
CA GLU A 210 3.75 -12.08 -6.84
C GLU A 210 4.59 -11.12 -5.98
N ILE A 211 5.67 -10.57 -6.54
CA ILE A 211 6.66 -9.77 -5.81
C ILE A 211 6.73 -8.36 -6.40
N PHE A 212 6.65 -7.35 -5.53
CA PHE A 212 6.96 -5.96 -5.83
C PHE A 212 8.39 -5.70 -5.36
N ASN A 213 9.34 -5.98 -6.24
CA ASN A 213 10.77 -5.98 -5.94
C ASN A 213 11.35 -4.55 -5.90
N GLY A 214 12.35 -4.32 -5.05
CA GLY A 214 12.98 -3.02 -4.84
C GLY A 214 12.07 -2.02 -4.13
N TYR A 215 12.59 -0.82 -3.86
CA TYR A 215 11.84 0.24 -3.18
C TYR A 215 10.97 0.99 -4.19
N GLN A 216 9.64 0.84 -4.12
CA GLN A 216 8.72 1.36 -5.14
C GLN A 216 7.96 2.63 -4.73
N ARG A 217 8.32 3.27 -3.59
CA ARG A 217 7.74 4.55 -3.17
C ARG A 217 7.93 5.66 -4.21
N LEU A 218 9.09 5.67 -4.86
CA LEU A 218 9.42 6.62 -5.93
C LEU A 218 10.33 5.91 -6.93
N ASP A 219 10.11 6.12 -8.23
CA ASP A 219 10.87 5.41 -9.29
C ASP A 219 12.38 5.50 -9.12
N SER A 220 12.90 6.66 -8.69
CA SER A 220 14.34 6.80 -8.45
C SER A 220 14.87 5.92 -7.32
N LEU A 221 14.05 5.56 -6.32
CA LEU A 221 14.47 4.71 -5.19
C LEU A 221 14.73 3.27 -5.62
N PHE A 222 14.02 2.76 -6.63
CA PHE A 222 14.24 1.42 -7.16
C PHE A 222 15.70 1.22 -7.56
N HIS A 223 16.30 2.18 -8.28
CA HIS A 223 17.69 2.10 -8.70
C HIS A 223 18.70 2.54 -7.63
N LYS A 224 18.28 3.41 -6.70
CA LYS A 224 19.16 3.88 -5.62
C LYS A 224 19.43 2.81 -4.58
N ASN A 225 18.45 1.94 -4.32
CA ASN A 225 18.58 0.78 -3.46
C ASN A 225 18.84 -0.51 -4.26
N GLY A 226 19.26 -1.56 -3.56
CA GLY A 226 19.37 -2.90 -4.09
C GLY A 226 18.01 -3.57 -4.27
N SER A 227 17.94 -4.51 -5.21
CA SER A 227 16.76 -5.35 -5.46
C SER A 227 17.17 -6.81 -5.64
N VAL A 228 16.29 -7.74 -5.32
CA VAL A 228 16.57 -9.18 -5.44
C VAL A 228 16.58 -9.60 -6.91
N THR A 229 17.54 -10.41 -7.34
CA THR A 229 17.56 -11.00 -8.70
C THR A 229 17.45 -12.52 -8.68
N GLU A 230 17.85 -13.16 -7.57
CA GLU A 230 17.60 -14.59 -7.33
C GLU A 230 17.16 -14.80 -5.87
N LEU A 231 16.05 -15.53 -5.70
CA LEU A 231 15.45 -15.84 -4.41
C LEU A 231 15.28 -17.35 -4.29
N GLN A 232 15.88 -17.98 -3.28
CA GLN A 232 15.60 -19.38 -2.97
C GLN A 232 14.38 -19.46 -2.08
N VAL A 233 13.42 -20.32 -2.43
CA VAL A 233 12.26 -20.62 -1.58
C VAL A 233 12.33 -22.07 -1.12
N SER A 234 11.94 -22.32 0.13
CA SER A 234 11.91 -23.66 0.72
C SER A 234 10.78 -23.81 1.74
N ASN A 235 10.19 -25.00 1.84
CA ASN A 235 9.31 -25.41 2.94
C ASN A 235 10.02 -26.35 3.96
N GLY A 236 11.35 -26.43 3.91
CA GLY A 236 12.16 -27.36 4.72
C GLY A 236 12.41 -28.73 4.06
N SER A 237 11.50 -29.26 3.24
CA SER A 237 11.69 -30.52 2.51
C SER A 237 12.10 -30.32 1.05
N ASP A 238 11.47 -29.36 0.38
CA ASP A 238 11.75 -28.96 -0.98
C ASP A 238 12.41 -27.57 -0.99
N SER A 239 13.23 -27.29 -2.01
CA SER A 239 13.85 -25.98 -2.22
C SER A 239 14.17 -25.77 -3.69
N PHE A 240 13.98 -24.56 -4.18
CA PHE A 240 14.37 -24.15 -5.53
C PHE A 240 14.62 -22.64 -5.61
N THR A 241 15.41 -22.25 -6.61
CA THR A 241 15.75 -20.84 -6.87
C THR A 241 14.85 -20.25 -7.93
N LEU A 242 14.26 -19.11 -7.59
CA LEU A 242 13.45 -18.27 -8.44
C LEU A 242 14.31 -17.15 -9.01
N LYS A 243 14.09 -16.82 -10.28
CA LYS A 243 14.64 -15.59 -10.88
C LYS A 243 13.62 -14.48 -10.74
N VAL A 244 14.08 -13.31 -10.31
CA VAL A 244 13.26 -12.10 -10.22
C VAL A 244 13.80 -11.13 -11.26
N GLU A 245 12.93 -10.58 -12.12
CA GLU A 245 13.38 -9.60 -13.10
C GLU A 245 13.71 -8.28 -12.41
N ASP A 246 14.69 -7.56 -12.93
CA ASP A 246 15.06 -6.24 -12.43
C ASP A 246 14.12 -5.17 -13.00
N LYS A 247 12.86 -5.17 -12.51
CA LYS A 247 11.79 -4.26 -12.96
C LYS A 247 10.87 -3.88 -11.80
N GLN A 248 10.33 -2.66 -11.86
CA GLN A 248 9.26 -2.20 -10.96
C GLN A 248 7.89 -2.78 -11.33
N GLY A 249 6.94 -2.66 -10.40
CA GLY A 249 5.61 -3.26 -10.47
C GLY A 249 5.59 -4.70 -9.97
N GLY A 250 4.38 -5.27 -9.89
CA GLY A 250 4.17 -6.65 -9.48
C GLY A 250 4.69 -7.62 -10.53
N GLN A 251 5.43 -8.64 -10.09
CA GLN A 251 5.95 -9.70 -10.94
C GLN A 251 5.44 -11.05 -10.46
N ARG A 252 4.67 -11.74 -11.30
CA ARG A 252 4.19 -13.08 -11.00
C ARG A 252 5.25 -14.13 -11.33
N ILE A 253 5.62 -14.92 -10.33
CA ILE A 253 6.62 -15.99 -10.44
C ILE A 253 6.02 -17.28 -9.91
N PHE A 254 5.72 -18.20 -10.83
CA PHE A 254 5.27 -19.55 -10.47
C PHE A 254 6.45 -20.44 -10.13
N PHE A 255 6.23 -21.33 -9.17
CA PHE A 255 7.21 -22.30 -8.73
C PHE A 255 7.28 -23.47 -9.72
N PRO A 256 8.45 -24.12 -9.88
CA PRO A 256 8.57 -25.33 -10.67
C PRO A 256 7.74 -26.51 -10.10
N LYS A 257 7.40 -26.45 -8.80
CA LYS A 257 6.59 -27.43 -8.09
C LYS A 257 5.83 -26.72 -6.96
N THR A 258 4.54 -27.05 -6.78
CA THR A 258 3.76 -26.64 -5.60
C THR A 258 4.39 -27.23 -4.33
N ILE A 259 4.57 -26.42 -3.30
CA ILE A 259 5.05 -26.85 -1.99
C ILE A 259 3.97 -26.60 -0.94
N SER A 260 3.64 -27.62 -0.16
CA SER A 260 2.64 -27.54 0.90
C SER A 260 3.31 -27.27 2.25
N GLY A 261 2.62 -26.54 3.13
CA GLY A 261 3.05 -26.38 4.50
C GLY A 261 2.57 -25.07 5.13
N LYS A 262 3.09 -24.83 6.35
CA LYS A 262 2.86 -23.61 7.12
C LYS A 262 4.08 -22.70 7.16
N ASN A 263 5.27 -23.24 6.93
CA ASN A 263 6.53 -22.54 7.08
C ASN A 263 7.23 -22.44 5.74
N PHE A 264 7.44 -21.22 5.26
CA PHE A 264 8.13 -20.95 4.00
C PHE A 264 9.30 -20.00 4.26
N THR A 265 10.50 -20.42 3.89
CA THR A 265 11.72 -19.61 3.98
C THR A 265 12.11 -19.12 2.61
N PHE A 266 12.33 -17.81 2.50
CA PHE A 266 12.84 -17.14 1.32
C PHE A 266 14.23 -16.59 1.64
N LYS A 267 15.23 -16.95 0.84
CA LYS A 267 16.62 -16.54 1.01
C LYS A 267 17.11 -15.78 -0.21
N ILE A 268 17.62 -14.58 0.00
CA ILE A 268 18.23 -13.76 -1.05
C ILE A 268 19.52 -14.45 -1.50
N GLN A 269 19.55 -14.93 -2.74
CA GLN A 269 20.71 -15.59 -3.33
C GLN A 269 21.57 -14.61 -4.12
N LYS A 270 20.93 -13.65 -4.80
CA LYS A 270 21.61 -12.58 -5.55
C LYS A 270 20.79 -11.30 -5.52
N VAL A 271 21.51 -10.20 -5.60
CA VAL A 271 20.96 -8.84 -5.63
C VAL A 271 21.54 -8.09 -6.82
N ARG A 272 20.76 -7.16 -7.38
CA ARG A 272 21.32 -6.03 -8.11
C ARG A 272 21.70 -4.98 -7.06
N PRO A 273 22.95 -4.50 -7.02
CA PRO A 273 23.34 -3.45 -6.10
C PRO A 273 22.66 -2.12 -6.42
N GLY A 274 22.30 -1.35 -5.40
CA GLY A 274 21.85 0.02 -5.54
C GLY A 274 22.98 0.95 -5.97
N ASN A 275 22.63 2.03 -6.68
CA ASN A 275 23.62 3.03 -7.11
C ASN A 275 23.98 4.05 -6.01
N THR A 276 23.23 4.08 -4.91
CA THR A 276 23.41 5.03 -3.79
C THR A 276 23.56 4.30 -2.45
N TRP A 277 22.67 3.34 -2.17
CA TRP A 277 22.67 2.57 -0.94
C TRP A 277 22.88 1.09 -1.21
N SER A 278 23.58 0.40 -0.32
CA SER A 278 23.78 -1.05 -0.40
C SER A 278 22.54 -1.85 0.03
N ASP A 279 21.58 -1.22 0.70
CA ASP A 279 20.42 -1.89 1.27
C ASP A 279 19.57 -2.56 0.18
N THR A 280 19.22 -3.83 0.37
CA THR A 280 18.27 -4.56 -0.50
C THR A 280 16.83 -4.45 0.02
N VAL A 281 15.90 -4.16 -0.90
CA VAL A 281 14.51 -3.82 -0.57
C VAL A 281 13.53 -4.72 -1.30
N ILE A 282 12.46 -5.11 -0.61
CA ILE A 282 11.27 -5.73 -1.20
C ILE A 282 10.06 -4.97 -0.66
N ALA A 283 9.24 -4.41 -1.55
CA ALA A 283 8.11 -3.58 -1.17
C ALA A 283 6.92 -4.42 -0.68
N GLU A 284 6.52 -5.45 -1.44
CA GLU A 284 5.30 -6.24 -1.14
C GLU A 284 5.41 -7.64 -1.77
N ILE A 285 4.77 -8.62 -1.15
CA ILE A 285 4.61 -10.00 -1.63
C ILE A 285 3.15 -10.43 -1.50
N ILE A 286 2.67 -11.15 -2.51
CA ILE A 286 1.40 -11.87 -2.44
C ILE A 286 1.69 -13.35 -2.69
N LEU A 287 1.20 -14.22 -1.81
CA LEU A 287 1.36 -15.66 -1.95
C LEU A 287 0.36 -16.22 -2.95
N LEU A 288 0.80 -17.09 -3.86
CA LEU A 288 -0.04 -17.65 -4.92
C LEU A 288 -0.32 -19.12 -4.65
N GLY A 289 -1.58 -19.44 -4.39
CA GLY A 289 -2.05 -20.81 -4.27
C GLY A 289 -2.54 -21.39 -5.59
N GLU A 290 -2.91 -22.66 -5.57
CA GLU A 290 -3.50 -23.32 -6.73
C GLU A 290 -4.83 -22.66 -7.16
N LYS A 291 -5.19 -22.83 -8.44
CA LYS A 291 -6.47 -22.39 -9.01
C LYS A 291 -6.75 -20.89 -8.84
N GLY A 292 -5.70 -20.08 -8.69
CA GLY A 292 -5.78 -18.63 -8.58
C GLY A 292 -6.16 -18.11 -7.21
N LYS A 293 -6.03 -18.97 -6.18
CA LYS A 293 -6.01 -18.50 -4.80
C LYS A 293 -4.83 -17.58 -4.57
N ARG A 294 -5.03 -16.56 -3.74
CA ARG A 294 -4.04 -15.56 -3.41
C ARG A 294 -4.14 -15.29 -1.93
N PHE A 295 -3.03 -15.02 -1.28
CA PHE A 295 -3.02 -14.74 0.15
C PHE A 295 -2.15 -13.54 0.48
N THR A 296 -2.61 -12.76 1.46
CA THR A 296 -1.81 -11.78 2.18
C THR A 296 -1.72 -12.17 3.65
N VAL A 297 -0.53 -12.04 4.25
CA VAL A 297 -0.29 -12.50 5.62
C VAL A 297 -0.69 -11.41 6.60
N ILE A 298 -1.53 -11.75 7.56
CA ILE A 298 -1.91 -10.87 8.66
C ILE A 298 -0.96 -11.15 9.83
N ASP A 299 0.04 -10.28 9.99
CA ASP A 299 1.02 -10.34 11.07
C ASP A 299 0.60 -9.47 12.25
N GLN A 300 0.46 -10.10 13.43
CA GLN A 300 0.08 -9.42 14.68
C GLN A 300 1.08 -8.33 15.11
N ASN A 301 2.32 -8.37 14.64
CA ASN A 301 3.33 -7.36 14.94
C ASN A 301 2.98 -5.99 14.37
N ALA A 302 2.21 -5.91 13.28
CA ALA A 302 1.70 -4.65 12.76
C ALA A 302 0.69 -4.02 13.75
N GLU A 303 -0.19 -4.82 14.34
CA GLU A 303 -1.15 -4.33 15.34
C GLU A 303 -0.45 -3.97 16.66
N LYS A 304 0.48 -4.81 17.13
CA LYS A 304 1.30 -4.50 18.32
C LYS A 304 2.09 -3.20 18.14
N PHE A 305 2.53 -2.88 16.93
CA PHE A 305 3.17 -1.60 16.63
C PHE A 305 2.20 -0.43 16.81
N LYS A 306 0.97 -0.53 16.28
CA LYS A 306 -0.10 0.47 16.51
C LYS A 306 -0.37 0.68 18.00
N GLU A 307 -0.61 -0.41 18.73
CA GLU A 307 -0.85 -0.39 20.18
C GLU A 307 0.31 0.26 20.95
N SER A 308 1.56 -0.02 20.54
CA SER A 308 2.77 0.58 21.14
C SER A 308 2.84 2.09 20.92
N ILE A 309 2.49 2.57 19.72
CA ILE A 309 2.44 4.02 19.44
C ILE A 309 1.34 4.69 20.27
N LEU A 310 0.14 4.09 20.33
CA LEU A 310 -0.96 4.63 21.14
C LEU A 310 -0.58 4.69 22.62
N SER A 311 0.01 3.62 23.16
CA SER A 311 0.45 3.58 24.57
C SER A 311 1.54 4.61 24.88
N LYS A 312 2.51 4.82 23.99
CA LYS A 312 3.59 5.80 24.20
C LYS A 312 3.16 7.25 24.04
N THR A 313 2.04 7.48 23.37
CA THR A 313 1.52 8.84 23.11
C THR A 313 0.39 9.22 24.08
N ASP A 314 -0.20 8.24 24.76
CA ASP A 314 -1.15 8.47 25.83
C ASP A 314 -0.55 9.31 26.97
N GLY A 315 -1.33 10.24 27.50
CA GLY A 315 -0.88 11.21 28.52
C GLY A 315 0.15 12.25 28.07
N THR A 316 0.56 12.24 26.79
CA THR A 316 1.47 13.25 26.22
C THR A 316 0.71 14.29 25.38
N ILE A 317 1.42 15.33 24.92
CA ILE A 317 0.87 16.31 23.97
C ILE A 317 0.43 15.68 22.64
N LEU A 318 0.92 14.48 22.30
CA LEU A 318 0.55 13.76 21.07
C LEU A 318 -0.82 13.07 21.14
N SER A 319 -1.41 12.96 22.33
CA SER A 319 -2.75 12.37 22.50
C SER A 319 -3.85 13.13 21.76
N SER A 320 -3.65 14.42 21.45
CA SER A 320 -4.53 15.23 20.61
C SER A 320 -4.19 15.21 19.12
N LEU A 321 -3.12 14.53 18.72
CA LEU A 321 -2.62 14.50 17.35
C LEU A 321 -2.74 13.11 16.68
N VAL A 322 -2.39 12.04 17.39
CA VAL A 322 -2.38 10.69 16.82
C VAL A 322 -3.80 10.21 16.57
N ASN A 323 -4.04 9.66 15.38
CA ASN A 323 -5.33 9.20 14.89
C ASN A 323 -6.41 10.30 14.92
N LYS A 324 -6.01 11.55 14.71
CA LYS A 324 -6.92 12.70 14.62
C LYS A 324 -6.62 13.47 13.35
N ALA A 325 -7.61 13.55 12.46
CA ALA A 325 -7.56 14.44 11.32
C ALA A 325 -7.67 15.89 11.81
N VAL A 326 -6.72 16.71 11.41
CA VAL A 326 -6.72 18.15 11.66
C VAL A 326 -7.00 18.85 10.33
N PHE A 327 -7.94 19.79 10.38
CA PHE A 327 -8.32 20.63 9.25
C PHE A 327 -8.03 22.08 9.63
N GLY A 328 -7.11 22.72 8.92
CA GLY A 328 -6.70 24.09 9.16
C GLY A 328 -7.01 24.99 7.97
N ASP A 329 -7.79 26.04 8.20
CA ASP A 329 -8.00 27.07 7.18
C ASP A 329 -6.79 28.02 7.15
N MET A 330 -6.30 28.33 5.95
CA MET A 330 -5.27 29.34 5.71
C MET A 330 -5.87 30.51 4.90
N PRO A 331 -5.25 31.71 4.90
CA PRO A 331 -5.81 32.87 4.20
C PRO A 331 -6.21 32.62 2.73
N GLU A 332 -5.45 31.80 2.01
CA GLU A 332 -5.65 31.49 0.59
C GLU A 332 -5.67 29.98 0.32
N GLY A 333 -6.05 29.18 1.32
CA GLY A 333 -5.97 27.73 1.16
C GLY A 333 -6.36 26.92 2.39
N ARG A 334 -5.91 25.68 2.39
CA ARG A 334 -6.17 24.72 3.46
C ARG A 334 -4.93 23.88 3.76
N LEU A 335 -4.76 23.56 5.04
CA LEU A 335 -3.73 22.68 5.55
C LEU A 335 -4.38 21.55 6.37
N ASP A 336 -4.45 20.37 5.79
CA ASP A 336 -5.03 19.20 6.43
C ASP A 336 -3.94 18.19 6.74
N TYR A 337 -3.96 17.56 7.91
CA TYR A 337 -2.97 16.55 8.24
C TYR A 337 -3.47 15.51 9.23
N VAL A 338 -2.82 14.35 9.20
CA VAL A 338 -3.05 13.27 10.17
C VAL A 338 -1.76 12.48 10.38
N PHE A 339 -1.49 12.17 11.64
CA PHE A 339 -0.46 11.23 12.07
C PHE A 339 -1.14 9.99 12.62
N ARG A 340 -0.80 8.82 12.09
CA ARG A 340 -1.51 7.57 12.38
C ARG A 340 -0.70 6.65 13.28
N SER A 341 -1.38 5.85 14.08
CA SER A 341 -0.77 4.88 15.00
C SER A 341 -0.01 3.77 14.26
N ASN A 342 -0.37 3.49 13.00
CA ASN A 342 0.41 2.61 12.11
C ASN A 342 1.74 3.22 11.63
N GLY A 343 2.12 4.38 12.16
CA GLY A 343 3.40 5.05 11.86
C GLY A 343 3.41 5.76 10.51
N SER A 344 2.28 5.86 9.81
CA SER A 344 2.16 6.69 8.60
C SER A 344 1.65 8.09 8.93
N PHE A 345 1.91 9.05 8.03
CA PHE A 345 1.33 10.39 8.11
C PHE A 345 1.01 10.92 6.72
N VAL A 346 0.16 11.94 6.66
CA VAL A 346 0.02 12.80 5.49
C VAL A 346 -0.23 14.24 5.90
N ILE A 347 0.32 15.18 5.14
CA ILE A 347 0.06 16.62 5.23
C ILE A 347 -0.30 17.09 3.82
N TRP A 348 -1.49 17.63 3.67
CA TRP A 348 -2.01 18.25 2.46
C TRP A 348 -2.02 19.75 2.65
N LYS A 349 -1.33 20.46 1.75
CA LYS A 349 -1.43 21.90 1.60
C LYS A 349 -2.04 22.18 0.23
N ASP A 350 -3.16 22.87 0.23
CA ASP A 350 -3.82 23.34 -0.98
C ASP A 350 -3.90 24.87 -0.90
N ASP A 351 -3.02 25.55 -1.64
CA ASP A 351 -2.91 26.99 -1.74
C ASP A 351 -3.02 27.37 -3.22
N THR A 352 -3.52 28.58 -3.52
CA THR A 352 -3.74 29.07 -4.88
C THR A 352 -2.49 29.01 -5.77
N VAL A 353 -1.30 29.16 -5.18
CA VAL A 353 -0.02 29.15 -5.89
C VAL A 353 0.78 27.86 -5.68
N GLU A 354 0.46 27.05 -4.67
CA GLU A 354 1.20 25.85 -4.31
C GLU A 354 0.26 24.75 -3.79
N LYS A 355 0.23 23.62 -4.49
CA LYS A 355 -0.33 22.37 -3.95
C LYS A 355 0.80 21.47 -3.52
N ARG A 356 0.75 20.95 -2.30
CA ARG A 356 1.82 20.13 -1.75
C ARG A 356 1.28 19.00 -0.89
N VAL A 357 1.88 17.83 -1.05
CA VAL A 357 1.56 16.62 -0.31
C VAL A 357 2.84 16.07 0.28
N LEU A 358 2.87 15.97 1.59
CA LEU A 358 3.93 15.28 2.31
C LEU A 358 3.34 14.01 2.91
N ASP A 359 3.81 12.85 2.46
CA ASP A 359 3.31 11.56 2.93
C ASP A 359 4.47 10.59 3.21
N GLY A 360 4.29 9.70 4.18
CA GLY A 360 5.30 8.70 4.50
C GLY A 360 5.16 8.16 5.91
N ASN A 361 6.29 7.96 6.59
CA ASN A 361 6.34 7.42 7.93
C ASN A 361 6.82 8.45 8.96
N TRP A 362 6.37 8.29 10.19
CA TRP A 362 6.84 9.06 11.33
C TRP A 362 7.29 8.16 12.48
N VAL A 363 8.21 8.67 13.29
CA VAL A 363 8.81 7.96 14.43
C VAL A 363 8.79 8.88 15.63
N LEU A 364 8.26 8.38 16.74
CA LEU A 364 8.34 9.04 18.03
C LEU A 364 9.79 9.01 18.55
N LEU A 365 10.36 10.18 18.84
CA LEU A 365 11.69 10.30 19.43
C LEU A 365 11.61 10.54 20.95
N ASP A 366 10.77 11.48 21.36
CA ASP A 366 10.51 11.83 22.75
C ASP A 366 9.14 12.50 22.88
N ALA A 367 8.46 12.34 24.02
CA ALA A 367 7.21 13.05 24.29
C ALA A 367 6.91 13.14 25.79
N ASN A 368 6.37 14.28 26.19
CA ASN A 368 5.78 14.54 27.49
C ASN A 368 4.49 15.36 27.32
N SER A 369 3.91 15.84 28.43
CA SER A 369 2.65 16.58 28.41
C SER A 369 2.72 17.97 27.74
N SER A 370 3.91 18.54 27.55
CA SER A 370 4.12 19.89 27.02
C SER A 370 4.94 19.97 25.73
N GLU A 371 5.73 18.96 25.41
CA GLU A 371 6.55 18.91 24.21
C GLU A 371 6.64 17.48 23.69
N ALA A 372 6.70 17.33 22.36
CA ALA A 372 7.11 16.09 21.73
C ALA A 372 8.07 16.35 20.55
N LYS A 373 8.89 15.36 20.26
CA LYS A 373 9.76 15.32 19.09
C LYS A 373 9.48 14.08 18.27
N ILE A 374 9.20 14.29 16.99
CA ILE A 374 8.98 13.21 16.03
C ILE A 374 9.89 13.39 14.82
N LYS A 375 10.33 12.29 14.23
CA LYS A 375 10.97 12.29 12.91
C LYS A 375 9.94 11.93 11.87
N ILE A 376 9.88 12.66 10.77
CA ILE A 376 9.07 12.31 9.59
C ILE A 376 10.00 12.04 8.40
N PHE A 377 9.62 11.12 7.52
CA PHE A 377 10.33 10.86 6.28
C PHE A 377 9.41 10.21 5.25
N GLY A 378 9.61 10.55 3.98
CA GLY A 378 8.58 10.29 2.99
C GLY A 378 8.83 10.95 1.65
N ARG A 379 7.73 11.16 0.92
CA ARG A 379 7.69 11.93 -0.31
C ARG A 379 7.19 13.34 -0.06
N ASP A 380 7.75 14.27 -0.81
CA ASP A 380 7.33 15.64 -0.94
C ASP A 380 6.92 15.85 -2.39
N HIS A 381 5.62 15.76 -2.66
CA HIS A 381 5.03 16.04 -3.96
C HIS A 381 4.52 17.47 -3.97
N LYS A 382 4.93 18.26 -4.96
CA LYS A 382 4.62 19.69 -5.03
C LYS A 382 4.30 20.09 -6.46
N VAL A 383 3.21 20.83 -6.63
CA VAL A 383 2.80 21.51 -7.86
C VAL A 383 2.76 23.01 -7.59
N VAL A 384 3.57 23.77 -8.31
CA VAL A 384 3.63 25.24 -8.19
C VAL A 384 2.97 25.87 -9.41
N THR A 385 2.00 26.75 -9.18
CA THR A 385 1.29 27.47 -10.24
C THR A 385 1.80 28.91 -10.31
N THR A 386 2.30 29.31 -11.47
CA THR A 386 2.78 30.67 -11.72
C THR A 386 1.88 31.36 -12.74
N SER A 387 1.36 32.54 -12.41
CA SER A 387 0.64 33.39 -13.37
C SER A 387 1.61 34.35 -14.07
N LEU A 388 1.70 34.25 -15.39
CA LEU A 388 2.35 35.22 -16.25
C LEU A 388 1.37 36.38 -16.49
N ASP A 389 1.75 37.58 -16.05
CA ASP A 389 0.95 38.82 -16.13
C ASP A 389 -0.47 38.69 -15.55
N ALA A 390 -0.57 38.51 -14.22
CA ALA A 390 -1.84 38.33 -13.50
C ALA A 390 -2.88 39.44 -13.73
N ASP A 391 -2.45 40.65 -14.08
CA ASP A 391 -3.32 41.80 -14.36
C ASP A 391 -3.74 41.92 -15.84
N SER A 392 -3.32 40.99 -16.70
CA SER A 392 -3.59 41.00 -18.14
C SER A 392 -4.82 40.16 -18.49
N PRO A 393 -5.69 40.59 -19.42
CA PRO A 393 -6.75 39.73 -19.99
C PRO A 393 -6.18 38.54 -20.78
N TYR A 394 -4.86 38.52 -21.02
CA TYR A 394 -4.12 37.41 -21.62
C TYR A 394 -3.28 36.63 -20.59
N SER A 395 -3.57 36.75 -19.30
CA SER A 395 -2.86 36.03 -18.24
C SER A 395 -2.79 34.53 -18.55
N GLN A 396 -1.59 33.96 -18.47
CA GLN A 396 -1.38 32.52 -18.65
C GLN A 396 -0.84 31.93 -17.37
N THR A 397 -1.25 30.71 -17.02
CA THR A 397 -0.70 29.99 -15.88
C THR A 397 0.19 28.84 -16.35
N THR A 398 1.33 28.67 -15.69
CA THR A 398 2.21 27.51 -15.88
C THR A 398 2.31 26.73 -14.58
N GLU A 399 2.34 25.40 -14.67
CA GLU A 399 2.50 24.50 -13.52
C GLU A 399 3.85 23.78 -13.58
N GLU A 400 4.56 23.74 -12.45
CA GLU A 400 5.77 22.95 -12.26
C GLU A 400 5.53 21.86 -11.21
N GLU A 401 5.65 20.60 -11.60
CA GLU A 401 5.50 19.44 -10.72
C GLU A 401 6.87 18.88 -10.29
N SER A 402 6.99 18.53 -9.01
CA SER A 402 8.19 17.89 -8.46
C SER A 402 7.82 16.87 -7.40
N THR A 403 8.56 15.75 -7.35
CA THR A 403 8.45 14.76 -6.29
C THR A 403 9.83 14.39 -5.76
N LEU A 404 10.07 14.59 -4.47
CA LEU A 404 11.34 14.35 -3.83
C LEU A 404 11.18 13.46 -2.60
N ILE A 405 12.26 12.78 -2.19
CA ILE A 405 12.31 12.13 -0.88
C ILE A 405 12.84 13.12 0.14
N PHE A 406 12.20 13.17 1.31
CA PHE A 406 12.57 14.07 2.38
C PHE A 406 12.58 13.37 3.73
N SER A 407 13.24 14.02 4.69
CA SER A 407 13.07 13.77 6.12
C SER A 407 13.13 15.09 6.86
N ASP A 408 12.48 15.15 8.02
CA ASP A 408 12.52 16.28 8.94
C ASP A 408 12.35 15.79 10.39
N THR A 409 12.73 16.62 11.35
CA THR A 409 12.42 16.39 12.77
C THR A 409 11.55 17.53 13.26
N LEU A 410 10.34 17.20 13.69
CA LEU A 410 9.37 18.19 14.17
C LEU A 410 9.41 18.24 15.69
N THR A 411 9.50 19.45 16.22
CA THR A 411 9.21 19.76 17.62
C THR A 411 7.76 20.22 17.71
N ILE A 412 7.01 19.64 18.65
CA ILE A 412 5.58 19.81 18.79
C ILE A 412 5.31 20.43 20.15
N THR A 413 4.70 21.61 20.16
CA THR A 413 4.39 22.40 21.37
C THR A 413 2.98 22.99 21.28
N PRO A 414 2.40 23.46 22.39
CA PRO A 414 1.14 24.21 22.33
C PRO A 414 1.30 25.48 21.50
N ALA A 415 0.32 25.79 20.65
CA ALA A 415 0.28 27.05 19.91
C ALA A 415 -0.23 28.20 20.80
N THR A 416 0.13 29.44 20.45
CA THR A 416 -0.24 30.63 21.23
C THR A 416 -1.74 30.92 21.23
N ILE A 417 -2.46 30.50 20.18
CA ILE A 417 -3.90 30.75 19.98
C ILE A 417 -4.73 29.46 20.22
N GLY A 418 -4.14 28.47 20.89
CA GLY A 418 -4.75 27.14 21.10
C GLY A 418 -4.50 26.20 19.93
N GLY A 419 -4.43 24.90 20.18
CA GLY A 419 -3.95 23.93 19.18
C GLY A 419 -2.47 23.59 19.36
N LEU A 420 -1.87 23.03 18.31
CA LEU A 420 -0.49 22.57 18.30
C LEU A 420 0.32 23.30 17.23
N GLN A 421 1.55 23.62 17.58
CA GLN A 421 2.58 24.08 16.67
C GLN A 421 3.53 22.91 16.38
N LEU A 422 3.79 22.63 15.11
CA LEU A 422 4.76 21.62 14.67
C LEU A 422 5.85 22.33 13.85
N VAL A 423 7.07 22.37 14.39
CA VAL A 423 8.18 23.12 13.80
C VAL A 423 9.34 22.19 13.49
N GLY A 424 9.68 22.10 12.20
CA GLY A 424 10.90 21.48 11.69
C GLY A 424 11.65 22.42 10.74
N ASN A 425 12.67 21.88 10.07
CA ASN A 425 13.47 22.64 9.12
C ASN A 425 12.76 22.83 7.78
N LYS A 426 11.92 21.86 7.38
CA LYS A 426 11.19 21.83 6.10
C LYS A 426 9.68 21.99 6.27
N VAL A 427 9.15 21.53 7.40
CA VAL A 427 7.72 21.58 7.72
C VAL A 427 7.49 22.53 8.87
N GLN A 428 6.56 23.47 8.69
CA GLN A 428 6.11 24.39 9.72
C GLN A 428 4.60 24.46 9.68
N ILE A 429 3.96 24.10 10.78
CA ILE A 429 2.51 24.12 10.96
C ILE A 429 2.23 24.88 12.26
N SER A 430 1.39 25.89 12.19
CA SER A 430 0.93 26.64 13.36
C SER A 430 -0.58 26.77 13.22
N ASN A 431 -1.32 26.01 14.02
CA ASN A 431 -2.77 26.08 14.10
C ASN A 431 -3.21 26.85 15.33
#